data_AF-X1RZH8-F1
#
_entry.id   AF-X1RZH8-F1
#
_cell.length_a   1.000
_cell.length_b   1.000
_cell.length_c   1.000
_cell.angle_alpha   90.00
_cell.angle_beta   90.00
_cell.angle_gamma   90.00
#
_symmetry.space_group_name_H-M   'P 1'
#
loop_
_entity.id
_entity.type
_entity.pdbx_description
1 polymer ?
#
loop_
_entity_poly.entity_id
_entity_poly.type
_entity_poly.pdbx_seq_one_letter_code
_entity_poly.pdbx_strand_id
1 'polypeptide(L)'
;GICEALNNTAALHPEGKFEDMFKRKYNIIEGLGVVAFGRDLVSLDAILCNLAGFDFKGFNAYINRAEEEFGAYDREVLKESKMKVGNWFSP
;
A
#
# COMPACT_ATOMS: atom_id res chain seq x y z
N GLY A 1 -4.57 5.33 -9.07
CA GLY A 1 -3.42 4.96 -9.93
C GLY A 1 -2.15 5.16 -9.13
N ILE A 2 -1.26 4.16 -9.12
CA ILE A 2 -0.04 4.12 -8.27
C ILE A 2 0.85 5.37 -8.43
N CYS A 3 0.74 6.10 -9.54
CA CYS A 3 1.44 7.38 -9.73
C CYS A 3 0.96 8.53 -8.83
N GLU A 4 -0.27 8.49 -8.33
CA GLU A 4 -0.82 9.53 -7.44
C GLU A 4 -0.38 9.33 -5.97
N ALA A 5 0.11 8.13 -5.64
CA ALA A 5 0.68 7.78 -4.34
C ALA A 5 2.06 8.39 -4.10
N LEU A 6 2.67 9.11 -5.05
CA LEU A 6 3.88 9.90 -4.77
C LEU A 6 3.62 11.08 -3.80
N ASN A 7 2.35 11.37 -3.49
CA ASN A 7 1.92 12.27 -2.41
C ASN A 7 1.45 11.55 -1.14
N ASN A 8 1.51 10.22 -1.08
CA ASN A 8 1.24 9.48 0.15
C ASN A 8 2.54 9.25 0.94
N THR A 9 2.39 9.11 2.25
CA THR A 9 3.54 9.08 3.14
C THR A 9 4.34 7.80 2.93
N ALA A 10 5.65 7.93 2.74
CA ALA A 10 6.55 6.79 2.61
C ALA A 10 6.41 5.85 3.83
N ALA A 11 6.47 4.55 3.58
CA ALA A 11 6.52 3.56 4.65
C ALA A 11 7.76 3.83 5.52
N LEU A 12 7.55 3.96 6.83
CA LEU A 12 8.56 4.41 7.76
C LEU A 12 9.56 3.29 8.00
N HIS A 13 10.83 3.54 7.69
CA HIS A 13 11.95 2.66 7.93
C HIS A 13 12.97 3.42 8.79
N PRO A 14 13.10 3.15 10.10
CA PRO A 14 13.96 3.93 11.01
C PRO A 14 15.42 4.06 10.54
N GLU A 15 15.91 3.05 9.81
CA GLU A 15 17.26 3.01 9.23
C GLU A 15 17.30 3.36 7.73
N GLY A 16 16.22 3.90 7.19
CA GLY A 16 16.09 4.20 5.76
C GLY A 16 17.13 5.20 5.27
N LYS A 17 17.62 5.00 4.04
CA LYS A 17 18.63 5.84 3.39
C LYS A 17 18.09 7.21 2.97
N PHE A 18 16.80 7.30 2.66
CA PHE A 18 16.15 8.51 2.17
C PHE A 18 15.24 9.12 3.24
N GLU A 19 15.04 10.43 3.20
CA GLU A 19 14.22 11.17 4.16
C GLU A 19 13.17 12.01 3.41
N ASP A 20 11.92 12.00 3.86
CA ASP A 20 10.83 12.81 3.29
C ASP A 20 10.76 14.22 3.90
N MET A 21 9.87 15.07 3.39
CA MET A 21 9.67 16.44 3.91
C MET A 21 9.18 16.52 5.36
N PHE A 22 8.76 15.39 5.94
CA PHE A 22 8.32 15.25 7.33
C PHE A 22 9.36 14.53 8.21
N LYS A 23 10.61 14.40 7.73
CA LYS A 23 11.73 13.71 8.41
C LYS A 23 11.51 12.21 8.63
N ARG A 24 10.65 11.57 7.84
CA ARG A 24 10.45 10.12 7.89
C ARG A 24 11.46 9.47 6.98
N LYS A 25 12.15 8.46 7.52
CA LYS A 25 13.13 7.69 6.77
C LYS A 25 12.47 6.55 6.01
N TYR A 26 12.98 6.23 4.83
CA TYR A 26 12.51 5.14 3.98
C TYR A 26 13.63 4.64 3.04
N ASN A 27 13.43 3.47 2.43
CA ASN A 27 14.30 2.93 1.38
C ASN A 27 13.53 2.93 0.04
N ILE A 28 14.25 3.19 -1.06
CA ILE A 28 13.72 3.02 -2.41
C ILE A 28 14.04 1.60 -2.88
N ILE A 29 13.04 0.89 -3.39
CA ILE A 29 13.23 -0.41 -4.03
C ILE A 29 13.47 -0.16 -5.52
N GLU A 30 14.72 -0.29 -5.96
CA GLU A 30 15.08 -0.13 -7.37
C GLU A 30 14.50 -1.27 -8.23
N GLY A 31 14.04 -0.94 -9.43
CA GLY A 31 13.56 -1.93 -10.41
C GLY A 31 12.17 -2.51 -10.15
N LEU A 32 11.42 -2.01 -9.16
CA LEU A 32 10.05 -2.43 -8.91
C LEU A 32 9.07 -1.73 -9.87
N GLY A 33 8.50 -2.48 -10.81
CA GLY A 33 7.40 -2.04 -11.67
C GLY A 33 6.16 -2.90 -11.44
N VAL A 34 5.02 -2.27 -11.13
CA VAL A 34 3.74 -2.98 -10.94
C VAL A 34 2.70 -2.41 -11.91
N VAL A 35 2.05 -3.30 -12.65
CA VAL A 35 0.92 -2.98 -13.52
C VAL A 35 -0.25 -3.85 -13.06
N ALA A 36 -1.36 -3.20 -12.74
CA ALA A 36 -2.61 -3.86 -12.33
C ALA A 36 -3.80 -3.20 -13.03
N PHE A 37 -4.84 -3.98 -13.31
CA PHE A 37 -6.02 -3.53 -14.03
C PHE A 37 -7.30 -3.93 -13.29
N GLY A 38 -8.33 -3.07 -13.34
CA GLY A 38 -9.65 -3.36 -12.78
C GLY A 38 -9.59 -3.75 -11.30
N ARG A 39 -10.23 -4.88 -10.93
CA ARG A 39 -10.31 -5.40 -9.55
C ARG A 39 -8.95 -5.65 -8.90
N ASP A 40 -7.94 -5.97 -9.70
CA ASP A 40 -6.59 -6.22 -9.20
C ASP A 40 -5.94 -4.93 -8.70
N LEU A 41 -6.35 -3.77 -9.24
CA LEU A 41 -5.91 -2.46 -8.75
C LEU A 41 -6.43 -2.21 -7.33
N VAL A 42 -7.71 -2.52 -7.07
CA VAL A 42 -8.32 -2.35 -5.74
C VAL A 42 -7.68 -3.30 -4.73
N SER A 43 -7.39 -4.53 -5.16
CA SER A 43 -6.69 -5.52 -4.33
C SER A 43 -5.27 -5.10 -4.00
N LEU A 44 -4.54 -4.56 -4.98
CA LEU A 44 -3.21 -4.02 -4.76
C LEU A 44 -3.22 -2.82 -3.79
N ASP A 45 -4.13 -1.87 -3.98
CA ASP A 45 -4.28 -0.72 -3.09
C ASP A 45 -4.62 -1.18 -1.65
N ALA A 46 -5.52 -2.15 -1.49
CA ALA A 46 -5.81 -2.74 -0.19
C ALA A 46 -4.58 -3.43 0.42
N ILE A 47 -3.80 -4.18 -0.34
CA ILE A 47 -2.57 -4.81 0.17
C ILE A 47 -1.58 -3.75 0.64
N LEU A 48 -1.31 -2.73 -0.17
CA LEU A 48 -0.35 -1.69 0.16
C LEU A 48 -0.80 -0.86 1.37
N CYS A 49 -2.08 -0.49 1.45
CA CYS A 49 -2.63 0.19 2.63
C CYS A 49 -2.47 -0.66 3.91
N ASN A 50 -2.75 -1.96 3.83
CA ASN A 50 -2.63 -2.86 4.99
C ASN A 50 -1.19 -3.01 5.45
N LEU A 51 -0.25 -3.18 4.50
CA LEU A 51 1.17 -3.32 4.79
C LEU A 51 1.79 -2.03 5.34
N ALA A 52 1.32 -0.87 4.89
CA ALA A 52 1.72 0.43 5.44
C ALA A 52 1.08 0.74 6.81
N GLY A 53 0.29 -0.19 7.39
CA GLY A 53 -0.29 -0.05 8.72
C GLY A 53 -1.53 0.86 8.78
N PHE A 54 -2.14 1.20 7.64
CA PHE A 54 -3.38 1.97 7.64
C PHE A 54 -4.56 1.11 8.13
N ASP A 55 -5.36 1.67 9.03
CA ASP A 55 -6.61 1.05 9.45
C ASP A 55 -7.69 1.29 8.38
N PHE A 56 -8.19 0.20 7.81
CA PHE A 56 -9.29 0.22 6.85
C PHE A 56 -10.54 0.84 7.44
N LYS A 57 -10.76 0.82 8.76
CA LYS A 57 -11.90 1.51 9.37
C LYS A 57 -11.79 3.02 9.25
N GLY A 58 -10.58 3.58 9.25
CA GLY A 58 -10.33 5.02 9.12
C GLY A 58 -10.17 5.49 7.67
N PHE A 59 -9.61 4.66 6.80
CA PHE A 59 -9.35 4.98 5.39
C PHE A 59 -10.32 4.32 4.41
N ASN A 60 -11.39 3.69 4.92
CA ASN A 60 -12.36 2.93 4.12
C ASN A 60 -12.93 3.71 2.93
N ALA A 61 -13.10 5.02 3.10
CA ALA A 61 -13.72 5.87 2.10
C ALA A 61 -12.99 5.83 0.74
N TYR A 62 -11.66 5.67 0.72
CA TYR A 62 -10.90 5.62 -0.53
C TYR A 62 -11.05 4.28 -1.24
N ILE A 63 -11.00 3.18 -0.49
CA ILE A 63 -11.14 1.83 -1.04
C ILE A 63 -12.58 1.60 -1.47
N ASN A 64 -13.57 2.04 -0.70
CA ASN A 64 -14.99 1.92 -1.06
C ASN A 64 -15.28 2.56 -2.43
N ARG A 65 -14.73 3.74 -2.71
CA ARG A 65 -14.90 4.39 -4.03
C ARG A 65 -14.25 3.58 -5.16
N ALA A 66 -13.08 3.00 -4.91
CA ALA A 66 -12.44 2.13 -5.89
C ALA A 66 -13.23 0.83 -6.10
N GLU A 67 -13.83 0.27 -5.03
CA GLU A 67 -14.70 -0.89 -5.10
C GLU A 67 -16.00 -0.62 -5.87
N GLU A 68 -16.55 0.60 -5.79
CA GLU A 68 -17.73 1.00 -6.57
C GLU A 68 -17.47 0.98 -8.08
N GLU A 69 -16.29 1.45 -8.51
CA GLU A 69 -15.93 1.57 -9.92
C GLU A 69 -15.36 0.27 -10.50
N PHE A 70 -14.52 -0.41 -9.74
CA PHE A 70 -13.75 -1.55 -10.23
C PHE A 70 -14.19 -2.88 -9.64
N GLY A 71 -15.01 -2.89 -8.59
CA GLY A 71 -15.45 -4.08 -7.85
C GLY A 71 -14.65 -4.34 -6.57
N ALA A 72 -15.23 -5.15 -5.68
CA ALA A 72 -14.63 -5.47 -4.39
C ALA A 72 -13.24 -6.12 -4.51
N TYR A 73 -12.33 -5.81 -3.58
CA TYR A 73 -11.01 -6.44 -3.53
C TYR A 73 -11.07 -7.88 -2.99
N ASP A 74 -10.07 -8.68 -3.35
CA ASP A 74 -9.94 -10.04 -2.85
C ASP A 74 -9.37 -10.07 -1.42
N ARG A 75 -10.23 -10.46 -0.48
CA ARG A 75 -9.88 -10.54 0.95
C ARG A 75 -8.90 -11.67 1.26
N GLU A 76 -8.89 -12.75 0.49
CA GLU A 76 -7.95 -13.85 0.69
C GLU A 76 -6.55 -13.46 0.22
N VAL A 77 -6.44 -12.75 -0.92
CA VAL A 77 -5.16 -12.19 -1.38
C VAL A 77 -4.61 -11.19 -0.36
N LEU A 78 -5.48 -10.35 0.22
CA LEU A 78 -5.08 -9.43 1.29
C LEU A 78 -4.49 -10.20 2.49
N LYS A 79 -5.16 -11.27 2.92
CA LYS A 79 -4.71 -12.11 4.05
C LYS A 79 -3.39 -12.81 3.74
N GLU A 80 -3.24 -13.35 2.53
CA GLU A 80 -2.02 -14.01 2.06
C GLU A 80 -0.83 -13.06 2.02
N SER A 81 -1.02 -11.82 1.55
CA SER A 81 0.03 -10.81 1.50
C SER A 81 0.63 -10.55 2.89
N LYS A 82 -0.21 -10.43 3.92
CA LYS A 82 0.23 -10.21 5.30
C LYS A 82 1.08 -11.36 5.84
N MET A 83 0.74 -12.60 5.48
CA MET A 83 1.52 -13.78 5.87
C MET A 83 2.88 -13.82 5.17
N LYS A 84 2.95 -13.40 3.91
CA LYS A 84 4.18 -13.48 3.09
C LYS A 84 5.16 -12.34 3.35
N VAL A 85 4.66 -11.10 3.45
CA VAL A 85 5.48 -9.88 3.45
C VAL A 85 5.16 -8.92 4.58
N GLY A 86 4.26 -9.28 5.51
CA GLY A 86 3.88 -8.40 6.63
C GLY A 86 5.05 -8.06 7.57
N ASN A 87 6.05 -8.93 7.65
CA ASN A 87 7.27 -8.68 8.42
C ASN A 87 8.27 -7.74 7.71
N TRP A 88 8.15 -7.52 6.40
CA TRP A 88 9.04 -6.61 5.67
C TRP A 88 8.86 -5.14 6.08
N PHE A 89 7.70 -4.83 6.65
CA PHE A 89 7.33 -3.49 7.09
C PHE A 89 7.25 -3.39 8.63
N SER A 90 7.68 -4.46 9.34
CA SER A 90 7.85 -4.41 10.79
C SER A 90 9.18 -3.71 11.13
N PRO A 91 9.23 -2.87 12.19
CA PRO A 91 10.44 -2.15 12.59
C PRO A 91 11.65 -3.04 12.85
#